data_AF-A0A7C5H5Z5-F1
#
_entry.id   AF-A0A7C5H5Z5-F1
#
_cell.length_a   1.000
_cell.length_b   1.000
_cell.length_c   1.000
_cell.angle_alpha   90.00
_cell.angle_beta   90.00
_cell.angle_gamma   90.00
#
_symmetry.space_group_name_H-M   'P 1'
#
loop_
_entity.id
_entity.type
_entity.pdbx_description
1 polymer ?
#
loop_
_entity_poly.entity_id
_entity_poly.type
_entity_poly.pdbx_seq_one_letter_code
_entity_poly.pdbx_strand_id
1 'polypeptide(L)' 'GCNACYRACPVDFKIYEDPNNPTCIRCGDCIKACPMSIIKVGNIFQGAGKESKELWNIGGYS' A
#
# COMPACT_ATOMS: atom_id res chain seq x y z
N GLY A 1 -22.20 -1.25 1.42
CA GLY A 1 -20.98 -0.56 1.89
C GLY A 1 -21.33 0.72 2.61
N CYS A 2 -20.45 1.24 3.48
CA CYS A 2 -20.73 2.43 4.32
C CYS A 2 -20.24 3.78 3.74
N ASN A 3 -19.57 3.76 2.58
CA ASN A 3 -19.02 4.93 1.86
C ASN A 3 -18.03 5.81 2.66
N ALA A 4 -17.48 5.32 3.77
CA ALA A 4 -16.53 6.09 4.59
C ALA A 4 -15.24 6.44 3.83
N CYS A 5 -14.74 5.52 3.01
CA CYS A 5 -13.54 5.73 2.20
C CYS A 5 -13.70 6.78 1.10
N TYR A 6 -14.89 6.92 0.52
CA TYR A 6 -15.20 7.96 -0.47
C TYR A 6 -15.27 9.33 0.20
N ARG A 7 -16.01 9.44 1.32
CA ARG A 7 -16.13 10.71 2.06
C ARG A 7 -14.80 11.24 2.60
N ALA A 8 -13.86 10.36 2.91
CA ALA A 8 -12.53 10.73 3.38
C ALA A 8 -11.54 11.04 2.25
N CYS A 9 -11.90 10.82 0.98
CA CYS A 9 -10.98 10.98 -0.13
C CYS A 9 -10.83 12.47 -0.51
N PRO A 10 -9.63 13.06 -0.41
CA PRO A 10 -9.43 14.48 -0.68
C PRO A 10 -9.52 14.87 -2.17
N VAL A 11 -9.50 13.87 -3.07
CA VAL A 11 -9.56 14.06 -4.53
C VAL A 11 -10.92 13.65 -5.12
N ASP A 12 -11.95 13.53 -4.26
CA ASP A 12 -13.35 13.19 -4.63
C ASP A 12 -13.46 11.99 -5.59
N PHE A 13 -12.66 10.96 -5.30
CA PHE A 13 -12.56 9.78 -6.15
C PHE A 13 -13.03 8.52 -5.42
N LYS A 14 -13.83 7.69 -6.11
CA LYS A 14 -14.32 6.41 -5.58
C LYS A 14 -13.25 5.33 -5.68
N ILE A 15 -12.34 5.32 -4.70
CA ILE A 15 -11.22 4.38 -4.62
C ILE A 15 -11.58 2.88 -4.66
N TYR A 16 -12.82 2.50 -4.41
CA TYR A 16 -13.28 1.11 -4.46
C TYR A 16 -13.74 0.65 -5.86
N GLU A 17 -13.96 1.58 -6.80
CA GLU A 17 -14.28 1.25 -8.19
C GLU A 17 -13.00 0.99 -8.99
N ASP A 18 -12.00 1.86 -8.86
CA ASP A 18 -10.68 1.71 -9.51
C ASP A 18 -9.54 2.13 -8.54
N PRO A 19 -9.05 1.23 -7.67
CA PRO A 19 -8.05 1.57 -6.65
C PRO A 19 -6.67 1.93 -7.21
N ASN A 20 -6.41 1.62 -8.47
CA ASN A 20 -5.15 1.93 -9.17
C ASN A 20 -5.24 3.17 -10.05
N ASN A 21 -6.33 3.93 -9.94
CA ASN A 21 -6.53 5.14 -10.71
C ASN A 21 -5.35 6.11 -10.53
N PRO A 22 -4.84 6.74 -11.60
CA PRO A 22 -3.74 7.70 -11.50
C PRO A 22 -4.09 8.93 -10.63
N THR A 23 -5.38 9.23 -10.46
CA THR A 23 -5.86 10.28 -9.53
C THR A 23 -5.60 9.94 -8.06
N CYS A 24 -5.46 8.65 -7.74
CA CYS A 24 -5.17 8.19 -6.38
C CYS A 24 -3.72 8.54 -6.00
N ILE A 25 -3.55 9.62 -5.24
CA ILE A 25 -2.26 10.05 -4.68
C ILE A 25 -1.74 9.14 -3.54
N ARG A 26 -2.47 8.05 -3.24
CA ARG A 26 -2.12 7.06 -2.21
C ARG A 26 -1.86 7.69 -0.82
N CYS A 27 -2.66 8.68 -0.42
CA CYS A 27 -2.54 9.37 0.87
C CYS A 27 -2.87 8.50 2.10
N GLY A 28 -3.69 7.48 1.92
CA GLY A 28 -4.08 6.54 2.98
C GLY A 28 -5.27 6.94 3.85
N ASP A 29 -5.96 8.07 3.59
CA ASP A 29 -7.09 8.51 4.42
C ASP A 29 -8.30 7.58 4.35
N CYS A 30 -8.50 6.94 3.20
CA CYS A 30 -9.50 5.89 3.04
C CYS A 30 -9.28 4.71 4.01
N ILE A 31 -8.02 4.36 4.29
CA ILE A 31 -7.64 3.28 5.21
C ILE A 31 -8.02 3.68 6.64
N LYS A 32 -7.64 4.88 7.06
CA LYS A 32 -7.93 5.43 8.40
C LYS A 32 -9.43 5.54 8.65
N ALA A 33 -10.19 5.97 7.64
CA ALA A 33 -11.62 6.18 7.74
C ALA A 33 -12.45 4.89 7.69
N CYS A 34 -11.86 3.76 7.27
CA CYS A 34 -12.60 2.52 7.13
C CYS A 34 -12.76 1.84 8.50
N PRO A 35 -13.98 1.79 9.10
CA PRO A 35 -14.17 1.17 10.42
C PRO A 35 -13.95 -0.35 10.40
N MET A 36 -14.00 -0.96 9.22
CA MET A 36 -13.75 -2.39 9.03
C MET A 36 -12.27 -2.70 8.79
N SER A 37 -11.42 -1.68 8.58
CA SER A 37 -9.98 -1.84 8.30
C SER A 37 -9.66 -2.83 7.17
N ILE A 38 -10.52 -2.92 6.14
CA ILE A 38 -10.40 -3.91 5.05
C ILE A 38 -9.53 -3.42 3.87
N ILE A 39 -9.18 -2.14 3.83
CA ILE A 39 -8.42 -1.54 2.72
C ILE A 39 -6.93 -1.80 2.94
N LYS A 40 -6.25 -2.37 1.93
CA LYS A 40 -4.82 -2.68 1.97
C LYS A 40 -4.07 -1.85 0.94
N VAL A 41 -2.94 -1.27 1.32
CA VAL A 41 -1.96 -0.68 0.40
C VAL A 41 -0.81 -1.65 0.22
N GLY A 42 -0.47 -1.94 -1.04
CA GLY A 42 0.70 -2.75 -1.35
C GLY A 42 1.98 -1.95 -1.13
N ASN A 43 2.96 -2.53 -0.45
CA ASN A 43 4.26 -1.88 -0.30
C ASN A 43 5.03 -2.04 -1.61
N ILE A 44 5.40 -0.94 -2.24
CA ILE A 44 6.24 -0.91 -3.46
C ILE A 44 7.69 -1.38 -3.20
N PHE A 45 8.07 -1.58 -1.93
CA PHE A 45 9.38 -2.07 -1.50
C PHE A 45 9.41 -3.57 -1.13
N GLN A 46 8.31 -4.32 -1.27
CA GLN A 46 8.27 -5.77 -0.98
C GLN A 46 8.95 -6.65 -2.04
N GLY A 47 9.86 -6.09 -2.83
CA GLY A 47 10.44 -6.70 -4.03
C GLY A 47 11.94 -6.99 -4.00
N ALA A 48 12.63 -6.87 -2.87
CA ALA A 48 14.07 -7.21 -2.78
C ALA A 48 14.48 -7.60 -1.36
N GLY A 49 14.04 -8.76 -0.88
CA GLY A 49 14.36 -9.18 0.49
C GLY A 49 14.01 -10.61 0.83
N LYS A 50 14.06 -11.53 -0.15
CA LYS A 50 14.10 -12.96 0.15
C LYS A 50 15.55 -13.44 0.04
N GLU A 51 16.11 -13.66 1.22
CA GLU A 51 17.27 -14.51 1.51
C GLU A 51 18.67 -13.98 1.18
N SER A 52 19.21 -13.14 2.08
CA SER A 52 20.65 -12.84 2.19
C SER A 52 21.39 -13.83 3.12
N LYS A 53 20.82 -14.99 3.44
CA LYS A 53 21.46 -15.95 4.35
C LYS A 53 22.54 -16.82 3.70
N GLU A 54 22.58 -16.88 2.37
CA GLU A 54 23.58 -17.66 1.62
C GLU A 54 24.77 -16.80 1.14
N LEU A 55 24.65 -15.46 1.17
CA LEU A 55 25.68 -14.53 0.71
C LEU A 55 26.83 -14.28 1.70
N TRP A 56 26.69 -14.67 2.98
CA TRP A 56 27.78 -14.56 3.97
C TRP A 56 28.81 -15.69 3.90
N ASN A 57 28.54 -16.78 3.15
CA ASN A 57 29.46 -17.92 2.99
C ASN A 57 30.39 -17.80 1.78
N ILE A 58 30.19 -16.81 0.92
CA ILE A 58 31.09 -16.46 -0.17
C ILE A 58 31.87 -15.21 0.25
N GLY A 59 33.07 -15.44 0.78
CA GLY A 59 33.81 -14.45 1.54
C GLY A 59 34.07 -13.11 0.85
N GLY A 60 34.36 -12.13 1.72
CA GLY A 60 35.32 -11.07 1.42
C GLY A 60 34.74 -9.79 0.84
N TYR A 61 34.21 -8.94 1.72
CA TYR A 61 34.45 -7.51 1.57
C TYR A 61 35.04 -6.99 2.88
N SER A 62 36.37 -6.77 2.82
CA SER A 62 37.32 -6.28 3.84
C SER A 62 37.97 -7.36 4.69
#